data_AF-A0A845R378-F1
#
_entry.id   AF-A0A845R378-F1
#
_cell.length_a   1.000
_cell.length_b   1.000
_cell.length_c   1.000
_cell.angle_alpha   90.00
_cell.angle_beta   90.00
_cell.angle_gamma   90.00
#
_symmetry.space_group_name_H-M   'P 1'
#
loop_
_entity.id
_entity.type
_entity.pdbx_description
1 polymer ?
#
loop_
_entity_poly.entity_id
_entity_poly.type
_entity_poly.pdbx_seq_one_letter_code
_entity_poly.pdbx_strand_id
1 'polypeptide(L)'
;MNDKLNMLFVDNLGLKEEIEAFCAKDPEYLEVKREFYEVAHEIAKMAGFELYNRFETRLGSYLGCSNDLYYLFGLGLRQDIISALQPKVT
;
A
#
# COMPACT_ATOMS: atom_id res chain seq x y z
N MET A 1 11.98 8.20 -9.89
CA MET A 1 12.08 6.73 -9.85
C MET A 1 12.64 6.27 -11.20
N ASN A 2 13.52 5.26 -11.24
CA ASN A 2 14.10 4.76 -12.51
C ASN A 2 12.99 4.13 -13.38
N ASP A 3 12.96 4.44 -14.68
CA ASP A 3 11.91 3.97 -15.60
C ASP A 3 11.77 2.44 -15.63
N LYS A 4 12.87 1.70 -15.41
CA LYS A 4 12.82 0.23 -15.28
C LYS A 4 12.10 -0.24 -14.03
N LEU A 5 12.20 0.50 -12.93
CA LEU A 5 11.48 0.21 -11.68
C LEU A 5 10.00 0.58 -11.81
N ASN A 6 9.68 1.68 -12.50
CA ASN A 6 8.29 2.01 -12.84
C ASN A 6 7.63 0.88 -13.65
N MET A 7 8.31 0.39 -14.69
CA MET A 7 7.75 -0.68 -15.53
C MET A 7 7.50 -2.00 -14.76
N LEU A 8 8.38 -2.35 -13.82
CA LEU A 8 8.28 -3.60 -13.06
C LEU A 8 7.25 -3.55 -11.92
N PHE A 9 7.14 -2.41 -11.24
CA PHE A 9 6.37 -2.29 -10.00
C PHE A 9 5.13 -1.40 -10.11
N VAL A 10 5.05 -0.50 -11.10
CA VAL A 10 3.95 0.47 -11.26
C VAL A 10 3.10 0.15 -12.50
N ASP A 11 3.74 -0.14 -13.65
CA ASP A 11 3.04 -0.42 -14.91
C ASP A 11 2.78 -1.92 -15.17
N ASN A 12 3.03 -2.76 -14.17
CA ASN A 12 2.82 -4.19 -14.28
C ASN A 12 1.33 -4.53 -14.08
N LEU A 13 0.61 -4.62 -15.21
CA LEU A 13 -0.83 -4.87 -15.27
C LEU A 13 -1.29 -6.17 -14.59
N GLY A 14 -0.40 -7.13 -14.30
CA GLY A 14 -0.75 -8.38 -13.60
C GLY A 14 -0.35 -8.41 -12.12
N LEU A 15 0.40 -7.41 -11.66
CA LEU A 15 0.92 -7.38 -10.30
C LEU A 15 -0.21 -7.28 -9.27
N LYS A 16 -1.27 -6.56 -9.61
CA LYS A 16 -2.44 -6.43 -8.74
C LYS A 16 -3.08 -7.78 -8.48
N GLU A 17 -3.37 -8.54 -9.53
CA GLU A 17 -4.01 -9.86 -9.46
C GLU A 17 -3.12 -10.86 -8.72
N GLU A 18 -1.80 -10.80 -8.93
CA GLU A 18 -0.84 -11.64 -8.22
C GLU A 18 -0.79 -11.33 -6.72
N ILE A 19 -0.81 -10.05 -6.34
CA ILE A 19 -0.87 -9.61 -4.94
C ILE A 19 -2.19 -10.06 -4.31
N GLU A 20 -3.32 -9.88 -5.01
CA GLU A 20 -4.62 -10.34 -4.54
C GLU A 20 -4.63 -11.86 -4.31
N ALA A 21 -4.08 -12.63 -5.25
CA ALA A 21 -3.95 -14.08 -5.12
C ALA A 21 -2.98 -14.51 -4.01
N PHE A 22 -1.93 -13.74 -3.75
CA PHE A 22 -1.02 -13.97 -2.63
C PHE A 22 -1.73 -13.74 -1.29
N CYS A 23 -2.37 -12.59 -1.13
CA CYS A 23 -3.13 -12.25 0.07
C CYS A 23 -4.27 -13.23 0.35
N ALA A 24 -4.93 -13.75 -0.70
CA ALA A 24 -6.01 -14.72 -0.55
C ALA A 24 -5.56 -16.08 0.02
N LYS A 25 -4.26 -16.35 0.13
CA LYS A 25 -3.73 -17.58 0.73
C LYS A 25 -3.63 -17.50 2.26
N ASP A 26 -3.72 -16.31 2.83
CA ASP A 26 -3.61 -16.08 4.27
C ASP A 26 -5.00 -15.98 4.91
N PRO A 27 -5.44 -17.01 5.67
CA PRO A 27 -6.76 -17.00 6.30
C PRO A 27 -6.88 -15.95 7.41
N GLU A 28 -5.80 -15.61 8.11
CA GLU A 28 -5.82 -14.59 9.16
C GLU A 28 -6.02 -13.21 8.54
N TYR A 29 -5.34 -12.92 7.44
CA TYR A 29 -5.55 -11.71 6.67
C TYR A 29 -7.00 -11.58 6.17
N LEU A 30 -7.58 -12.67 5.65
CA LEU A 30 -8.97 -12.66 5.16
C LEU A 30 -9.97 -12.40 6.29
N GLU A 31 -9.73 -12.94 7.48
CA GLU A 31 -10.57 -12.72 8.66
C GLU A 31 -10.55 -11.25 9.07
N VAL A 32 -9.35 -10.68 9.27
CA VAL A 32 -9.17 -9.27 9.63
C VAL A 32 -9.77 -8.33 8.59
N LYS A 33 -9.61 -8.67 7.30
CA LYS A 33 -10.23 -7.90 6.21
C LYS A 33 -11.76 -7.92 6.29
N ARG A 34 -12.36 -9.08 6.60
CA ARG A 34 -13.82 -9.19 6.74
C ARG A 34 -14.32 -8.35 7.92
N GLU A 35 -13.71 -8.51 9.09
CA GLU A 35 -14.08 -7.75 10.30
C GLU A 35 -13.94 -6.24 10.10
N PHE A 36 -12.87 -5.80 9.44
CA PHE A 36 -12.69 -4.40 9.06
C PHE A 36 -13.87 -3.89 8.23
N TYR A 37 -14.23 -4.62 7.16
CA TYR A 37 -15.32 -4.18 6.30
C TYR A 37 -16.67 -4.24 7.01
N GLU A 38 -16.92 -5.20 7.90
CA GLU A 38 -18.15 -5.25 8.70
C GLU A 38 -18.33 -3.94 9.50
N VAL A 39 -17.31 -3.53 10.25
CA VAL A 39 -17.33 -2.29 11.04
C VAL A 39 -17.41 -1.04 10.14
N ALA A 40 -16.66 -1.03 9.04
CA ALA A 40 -16.72 0.05 8.05
C ALA A 40 -18.14 0.28 7.51
N HIS A 41 -18.88 -0.78 7.22
CA HIS A 41 -20.27 -0.68 6.76
C HIS A 41 -21.20 -0.12 7.84
N GLU A 42 -20.98 -0.46 9.11
CA GLU A 42 -21.73 0.13 10.23
C GLU A 42 -21.47 1.63 10.34
N ILE A 43 -20.20 2.04 10.25
CA ILE A 43 -19.81 3.45 10.26
C ILE A 43 -20.41 4.19 9.06
N ALA A 44 -20.36 3.61 7.86
CA ALA A 44 -20.93 4.21 6.66
C ALA A 44 -22.44 4.43 6.77
N LYS A 45 -23.19 3.52 7.41
CA LYS A 45 -24.62 3.69 7.69
C LYS A 45 -24.90 4.87 8.62
N MET A 46 -24.03 5.11 9.62
CA MET A 46 -24.20 6.21 10.58
C MET A 46 -23.74 7.56 10.05
N ALA A 47 -22.58 7.60 9.36
CA ALA A 47 -21.95 8.82 8.88
C ALA A 47 -22.44 9.26 7.48
N GLY A 48 -23.08 8.35 6.75
CA GLY A 48 -23.42 8.53 5.34
C GLY A 48 -22.26 8.18 4.41
N PHE A 49 -22.61 7.64 3.24
CA PHE A 49 -21.65 7.11 2.27
C PHE A 49 -20.62 8.15 1.81
N GLU A 50 -21.04 9.39 1.58
CA GLU A 50 -20.15 10.45 1.08
C GLU A 50 -19.03 10.80 2.08
N LEU A 51 -19.38 10.96 3.35
CA LEU A 51 -18.41 11.26 4.39
C LEU A 51 -17.48 10.06 4.64
N TYR A 52 -18.06 8.85 4.69
CA TYR A 52 -17.29 7.61 4.84
C TYR A 52 -16.30 7.40 3.69
N ASN A 53 -16.73 7.54 2.43
CA ASN A 53 -15.88 7.37 1.25
C ASN A 53 -14.70 8.36 1.24
N ARG A 54 -14.96 9.62 1.60
CA ARG A 54 -13.90 10.63 1.75
C ARG A 54 -12.92 10.27 2.86
N PHE A 55 -13.42 9.79 4.00
CA PHE A 55 -12.57 9.33 5.10
C PHE A 55 -11.69 8.14 4.68
N GLU A 56 -12.29 7.08 4.14
CA GLU A 56 -11.58 5.86 3.72
C GLU A 56 -10.51 6.16 2.66
N THR A 57 -10.83 6.98 1.65
CA THR A 57 -9.86 7.39 0.62
C THR A 57 -8.63 8.09 1.23
N ARG A 58 -8.86 8.99 2.20
CA ARG A 58 -7.77 9.73 2.87
C ARG A 58 -6.99 8.84 3.81
N LEU A 59 -7.65 7.96 4.54
CA LEU A 59 -7.02 6.96 5.41
C LEU A 59 -6.14 6.02 4.59
N GLY A 60 -6.64 5.48 3.48
CA GLY A 60 -5.89 4.60 2.59
C GLY A 60 -4.63 5.26 2.03
N SER A 61 -4.73 6.51 1.59
CA SER A 61 -3.57 7.28 1.10
C SER A 61 -2.52 7.51 2.20
N TYR A 62 -2.96 7.83 3.42
CA TYR A 62 -2.08 8.01 4.58
C TYR A 62 -1.37 6.71 4.99
N LEU A 63 -2.13 5.62 5.11
CA LEU A 63 -1.59 4.30 5.48
C LEU A 63 -0.64 3.77 4.41
N GLY A 64 -0.98 3.91 3.12
CA GLY A 64 -0.10 3.55 2.01
C GLY A 64 1.24 4.27 2.11
N CYS A 65 1.22 5.60 2.24
CA CYS A 65 2.45 6.39 2.40
C CYS A 65 3.25 5.99 3.65
N SER A 66 2.57 5.71 4.76
CA SER A 66 3.21 5.29 6.01
C SER A 66 3.87 3.91 5.85
N ASN A 67 3.17 2.95 5.26
CA ASN A 67 3.66 1.59 5.02
C ASN A 67 4.88 1.60 4.10
N ASP A 68 4.88 2.42 3.04
CA ASP A 68 6.04 2.60 2.17
C ASP A 68 7.25 3.09 2.97
N LEU A 69 7.06 4.07 3.86
CA LEU A 69 8.14 4.58 4.72
C LEU A 69 8.68 3.53 5.69
N TYR A 70 7.79 2.76 6.34
CA TYR A 70 8.21 1.69 7.25
C TYR A 70 8.91 0.55 6.51
N TYR A 71 8.42 0.16 5.34
CA TYR A 71 9.04 -0.85 4.49
C TYR A 71 10.44 -0.41 4.04
N LEU A 72 10.58 0.83 3.54
CA LEU A 72 11.87 1.41 3.16
C LEU A 72 12.84 1.52 4.34
N PHE A 73 12.34 1.82 5.55
CA PHE A 73 13.16 1.86 6.76
C PHE A 73 13.62 0.45 7.17
N GLY A 74 12.70 -0.51 7.28
CA GLY A 74 12.98 -1.87 7.72
C GLY A 74 13.90 -2.65 6.77
N LEU A 75 13.88 -2.31 5.49
CA LEU A 75 14.75 -2.90 4.49
C LEU A 75 16.22 -2.43 4.56
N GLY A 76 16.58 -1.40 5.32
CA GLY A 76 17.95 -0.81 5.35
C GLY A 76 18.41 -0.18 4.03
N LEU A 77 17.71 -0.50 2.93
CA LEU A 77 17.94 -0.10 1.55
C LEU A 77 17.88 1.40 1.34
N ARG A 78 17.37 2.19 2.29
CA ARG A 78 17.35 3.65 2.15
C ARG A 78 18.76 4.25 2.02
N GLN A 79 19.77 3.77 2.75
CA GLN A 79 21.11 4.34 2.62
C GLN A 79 21.88 3.79 1.42
N ASP A 80 21.76 2.50 1.13
CA ASP A 80 22.47 1.91 0.00
C ASP A 80 21.87 2.34 -1.34
N ILE A 81 20.53 2.49 -1.43
CA ILE A 81 19.87 3.03 -2.61
C ILE A 81 20.11 4.54 -2.72
N ILE A 82 20.02 5.34 -1.63
CA ILE A 82 20.35 6.77 -1.71
C ILE A 82 21.81 6.95 -2.13
N SER A 83 22.73 6.17 -1.58
CA SER A 83 24.15 6.19 -1.97
C SER A 83 24.37 5.74 -3.41
N ALA A 84 23.65 4.72 -3.89
CA ALA A 84 23.72 4.24 -5.27
C ALA A 84 23.03 5.18 -6.28
N LEU A 85 22.05 5.97 -5.84
CA LEU A 85 21.31 6.93 -6.67
C LEU A 85 21.91 8.35 -6.63
N GLN A 86 22.83 8.65 -5.71
CA GLN A 86 23.61 9.89 -5.77
C GLN A 86 24.59 9.82 -6.96
N PRO A 87 24.67 10.85 -7.82
CA PRO A 87 25.70 10.90 -8.84
C PRO A 87 27.06 10.86 -8.14
N LYS A 88 27.96 9.98 -8.60
CA LYS A 88 29.36 10.01 -8.17
C LYS A 88 29.91 11.40 -8.51
N VAL A 89 30.08 12.25 -7.49
CA VAL A 89 30.89 13.44 -7.61
C VAL A 89 32.31 12.94 -7.88
N THR A 90 32.76 13.15 -9.12
CA THR A 90 34.12 12.85 -9.57
C THR A 90 34.95 14.11 -9.42
#